data_AF-A0A1I3BGA4-F1
#
_entry.id   AF-A0A1I3BGA4-F1
#
_cell.length_a   1.000
_cell.length_b   1.000
_cell.length_c   1.000
_cell.angle_alpha   90.00
_cell.angle_beta   90.00
_cell.angle_gamma   90.00
#
_symmetry.space_group_name_H-M   'P 1'
#
loop_
_entity.id
_entity.type
_entity.pdbx_description
1 polymer ?
#
loop_
_entity_poly.entity_id
_entity_poly.type
_entity_poly.pdbx_seq_one_letter_code
_entity_poly.pdbx_strand_id
1 'polypeptide(L)'
;MNQGEDPVAAVRREVAEEVGLSCLDVRYLYDFPYPSGQTSAFAVTCAEGEPRLGVDHDLPCDCPRMVGLEWVPLPVWSGETGDPGVPTLLMATPRSVLS
;
A
#
# COMPACT_ATOMS: atom_id res chain seq x y z
N MET A 1 -5.59 -10.18 -1.33
CA MET A 1 -6.74 -10.13 -2.26
C MET A 1 -7.43 -11.47 -2.23
N ASN A 2 -8.73 -11.46 -1.92
CA ASN A 2 -9.53 -12.67 -1.91
C ASN A 2 -9.76 -13.17 -3.33
N GLN A 3 -9.99 -14.47 -3.49
CA GLN A 3 -10.15 -15.06 -4.83
C GLN A 3 -11.37 -14.46 -5.53
N GLY A 4 -11.14 -13.84 -6.71
CA GLY A 4 -12.20 -13.19 -7.49
C GLY A 4 -12.63 -11.82 -6.98
N GLU A 5 -11.96 -11.28 -5.96
CA GLU A 5 -12.18 -9.92 -5.47
C GLU A 5 -11.69 -8.91 -6.52
N ASP A 6 -12.48 -7.86 -6.76
CA ASP A 6 -12.05 -6.73 -7.58
C ASP A 6 -10.87 -6.01 -6.90
N PRO A 7 -9.78 -5.68 -7.62
CA PRO A 7 -8.61 -5.05 -7.02
C PRO A 7 -8.90 -3.72 -6.33
N VAL A 8 -9.83 -2.92 -6.86
CA VAL A 8 -10.21 -1.64 -6.23
C VAL A 8 -11.01 -1.89 -4.95
N ALA A 9 -11.91 -2.87 -4.95
CA ALA A 9 -12.61 -3.30 -3.74
C ALA A 9 -11.63 -3.80 -2.67
N ALA A 10 -10.63 -4.58 -3.07
CA ALA A 10 -9.59 -5.06 -2.17
C ALA A 10 -8.84 -3.89 -1.52
N VAL A 11 -8.35 -2.91 -2.30
CA VAL A 11 -7.64 -1.74 -1.75
C VAL A 11 -8.51 -0.97 -0.74
N ARG A 12 -9.79 -0.77 -1.05
CA ARG A 12 -10.70 -0.06 -0.13
C ARG A 12 -10.87 -0.81 1.19
N ARG A 13 -10.99 -2.13 1.14
CA ARG A 13 -11.10 -2.99 2.32
C ARG A 13 -9.80 -2.96 3.13
N GLU A 14 -8.65 -3.23 2.52
CA GLU A 14 -7.36 -3.25 3.21
C GLU A 14 -7.06 -1.89 3.88
N VAL A 15 -7.31 -0.76 3.21
CA VAL A 15 -7.11 0.58 3.81
C VAL A 15 -8.00 0.80 5.03
N ALA A 16 -9.25 0.33 5.00
CA ALA A 16 -10.15 0.43 6.15
C ALA A 16 -9.70 -0.48 7.31
N GLU A 17 -9.32 -1.72 7.02
CA GLU A 17 -8.92 -2.73 8.00
C GLU A 17 -7.57 -2.39 8.64
N GLU A 18 -6.60 -1.99 7.83
CA GLU A 18 -5.21 -1.83 8.26
C GLU A 18 -4.93 -0.46 8.88
N VAL A 19 -5.57 0.60 8.37
CA VAL A 19 -5.30 1.99 8.80
C VAL A 19 -6.53 2.79 9.23
N GLY A 20 -7.74 2.22 9.14
CA GLY A 20 -8.97 2.87 9.60
C GLY A 20 -9.42 4.06 8.76
N LEU A 21 -8.90 4.22 7.54
CA LEU A 21 -9.26 5.33 6.66
C LEU A 21 -10.35 4.93 5.66
N SER A 22 -11.17 5.89 5.26
CA SER A 22 -12.18 5.71 4.20
C SER A 22 -11.68 6.28 2.87
N CYS A 23 -11.60 5.46 1.83
CA CYS A 23 -11.18 5.90 0.50
C CYS A 23 -12.29 6.69 -0.21
N LEU A 24 -11.99 7.90 -0.69
CA LEU A 24 -12.82 8.67 -1.61
C LEU A 24 -12.56 8.23 -3.06
N ASP A 25 -11.29 8.12 -3.44
CA ASP A 25 -10.86 7.71 -4.79
C ASP A 25 -9.73 6.68 -4.73
N VAL A 26 -9.71 5.77 -5.71
CA VAL A 26 -8.69 4.72 -5.85
C VAL A 26 -8.33 4.60 -7.33
N ARG A 27 -7.09 4.96 -7.67
CA ARG A 27 -6.59 5.00 -9.04
C ARG A 27 -5.43 4.04 -9.21
N TYR A 28 -5.57 3.08 -10.12
CA TYR A 28 -4.46 2.23 -10.54
C TYR A 28 -3.33 3.06 -11.13
N LEU A 29 -2.09 2.72 -10.77
CA LEU A 29 -0.90 3.37 -11.32
C LEU A 29 -0.15 2.42 -12.25
N TYR A 30 0.40 1.34 -11.69
CA TYR A 30 1.21 0.37 -12.43
C TYR A 30 1.32 -0.94 -11.65
N ASP A 31 1.80 -1.97 -12.34
CA ASP A 31 2.18 -3.25 -11.75
C ASP A 31 3.69 -3.33 -11.59
N PHE A 32 4.13 -3.96 -10.49
CA PHE A 32 5.53 -4.20 -10.20
C PHE A 32 5.77 -5.71 -9.98
N PRO A 33 6.74 -6.32 -10.69
CA PRO A 33 7.07 -7.73 -10.48
C PRO A 33 7.88 -7.92 -9.20
N TYR A 34 7.46 -8.86 -8.36
CA TYR A 34 8.18 -9.36 -7.19
C TYR A 34 8.53 -10.85 -7.37
N PRO A 35 9.56 -11.37 -6.68
CA PRO A 35 9.86 -12.80 -6.70
C PRO A 35 8.69 -13.68 -6.23
N SER A 36 7.82 -13.15 -5.36
CA SER A 36 6.62 -13.82 -4.84
C SER A 36 5.38 -13.69 -5.75
N GLY A 37 5.45 -12.91 -6.83
CA GLY A 37 4.31 -12.63 -7.71
C GLY A 37 4.25 -11.17 -8.16
N GLN A 38 3.09 -10.73 -8.63
CA GLN A 38 2.89 -9.36 -9.11
C GLN A 38 2.21 -8.52 -8.03
N THR A 39 2.69 -7.29 -7.83
CA THR A 39 2.06 -6.31 -6.94
C THR A 39 1.52 -5.16 -7.76
N SER A 40 0.23 -4.86 -7.64
CA SER A 40 -0.40 -3.70 -8.26
C SER A 40 -0.36 -2.50 -7.32
N ALA A 41 0.10 -1.35 -7.81
CA ALA A 41 0.18 -0.10 -7.06
C ALA A 41 -1.02 0.81 -7.38
N PHE A 42 -1.58 1.42 -6.34
CA PHE A 42 -2.73 2.32 -6.43
C PHE A 42 -2.45 3.63 -5.67
N ALA A 43 -2.86 4.75 -6.25
CA ALA A 43 -3.01 6.02 -5.54
C ALA A 43 -4.40 6.06 -4.88
N VAL A 44 -4.44 6.41 -3.60
CA VAL A 44 -5.69 6.48 -2.82
C VAL A 44 -5.86 7.90 -2.28
N THR A 45 -7.03 8.48 -2.53
CA THR A 45 -7.46 9.70 -1.82
C THR A 45 -8.37 9.27 -0.68
N CYS A 46 -8.06 9.66 0.56
CA CYS A 46 -8.85 9.33 1.74
C CYS A 46 -9.67 10.53 2.22
N ALA A 47 -10.76 10.26 2.94
CA ALA A 47 -11.44 11.25 3.75
C ALA A 47 -10.52 11.75 4.88
N GLU A 48 -10.85 12.91 5.45
CA GLU A 48 -10.12 13.46 6.60
C GLU A 48 -10.11 12.46 7.77
N GLY A 49 -8.93 12.24 8.36
CA GLY A 49 -8.74 11.31 9.47
C GLY A 49 -7.27 11.01 9.71
N GLU A 50 -6.95 10.50 10.89
CA GLU A 50 -5.60 10.06 11.26
C GLU A 50 -5.51 8.53 11.10
N PRO A 51 -4.53 8.01 10.33
CA PRO A 51 -4.38 6.58 10.17
C PRO A 51 -3.92 5.93 11.48
N ARG A 52 -4.46 4.74 11.76
CA ARG A 52 -4.18 3.99 12.99
C ARG A 52 -3.82 2.55 12.63
N LEU A 53 -2.71 2.07 13.15
CA LEU A 53 -2.23 0.73 12.80
C LEU A 53 -3.15 -0.37 13.33
N GLY A 54 -3.63 -1.24 12.45
CA GLY A 54 -4.36 -2.47 12.79
C GLY A 54 -5.66 -2.19 13.52
N VAL A 55 -6.59 -1.50 12.87
CA VAL A 55 -7.87 -1.12 13.49
C VAL A 55 -8.75 -2.33 13.78
N ASP A 56 -8.53 -3.44 13.08
CA ASP A 56 -9.13 -4.74 13.37
C ASP A 56 -8.06 -5.75 13.80
N HIS A 57 -7.96 -5.98 15.11
CA HIS A 57 -7.00 -6.93 15.70
C HIS A 57 -7.46 -8.38 15.63
N ASP A 58 -8.74 -8.63 15.35
CA ASP A 58 -9.35 -9.97 15.37
C ASP A 58 -9.63 -10.49 13.95
N LEU A 59 -9.27 -9.71 12.92
CA LEU A 59 -9.47 -10.07 11.52
C LEU A 59 -8.66 -11.35 11.19
N PRO A 60 -9.32 -12.46 10.82
CA PRO A 60 -8.66 -13.72 10.52
C PRO A 60 -8.06 -13.65 9.12
N CYS A 61 -7.01 -12.85 8.94
CA CYS A 61 -6.20 -12.87 7.74
C CYS A 61 -4.81 -13.40 8.07
N ASP A 62 -4.22 -14.18 7.16
CA ASP A 62 -2.83 -14.65 7.26
C ASP A 62 -1.81 -13.52 6.99
N CYS A 63 -2.21 -12.26 7.22
CA CYS A 63 -1.40 -11.09 6.96
C CYS A 63 -0.28 -10.99 8.01
N PRO A 64 0.92 -10.53 7.63
CA PRO A 64 1.95 -10.19 8.60
C PRO A 64 1.41 -9.20 9.64
N ARG A 65 1.75 -9.43 10.92
CA ARG A 65 1.39 -8.48 11.97
C ARG A 65 2.05 -7.14 11.66
N MET A 66 1.24 -6.11 11.53
CA MET A 66 1.73 -4.75 11.43
C MET A 66 2.41 -4.31 12.73
N VAL A 67 3.57 -3.66 12.62
CA VAL A 67 4.40 -3.26 13.78
C VAL A 67 4.74 -1.78 13.84
N GLY A 68 4.42 -1.00 12.80
CA GLY A 68 4.67 0.44 12.77
C GLY A 68 3.95 1.12 11.61
N LEU A 69 3.68 2.40 11.78
CA LEU A 69 3.08 3.30 10.79
C LEU A 69 3.86 4.61 10.81
N GLU A 70 4.27 5.09 9.63
CA GLU A 70 5.02 6.33 9.51
C GLU A 70 4.61 7.07 8.23
N TRP A 71 4.49 8.39 8.35
CA TRP A 71 4.33 9.27 7.20
C TRP A 71 5.69 9.52 6.56
N VAL A 72 5.83 9.17 5.28
CA VAL A 72 7.04 9.47 4.52
C VAL A 72 6.88 10.82 3.82
N PRO A 73 7.80 11.77 4.03
CA PRO A 73 7.78 13.04 3.30
C PRO A 73 7.82 12.80 1.80
N LEU A 74 6.90 13.44 1.06
CA LEU A 74 6.95 13.42 -0.39
C LEU A 74 8.25 14.11 -0.85
N PRO A 75 9.01 13.50 -1.78
CA PRO A 75 10.18 14.16 -2.34
C PRO A 75 9.75 15.47 -3.01
N VAL A 76 10.56 16.51 -2.85
CA VAL A 76 10.31 17.81 -3.48
C VAL A 76 10.41 17.62 -5.00
N TRP A 77 9.26 17.59 -5.67
CA TRP A 77 9.18 17.41 -7.11
C TRP A 77 9.19 18.77 -7.81
N SER A 78 10.30 19.14 -8.45
CA SER A 78 10.36 20.27 -9.37
C SER A 78 9.77 19.83 -10.71
N GLY A 79 8.46 20.05 -10.90
CA GLY A 79 7.72 19.52 -12.05
C GLY A 79 7.93 20.27 -13.37
N GLU A 80 8.17 19.51 -14.43
CA GLU A 80 7.64 19.80 -15.78
C GLU A 80 6.83 18.63 -16.35
N THR A 81 6.92 17.41 -15.80
CA THR A 81 6.14 16.23 -16.22
C THR A 81 5.22 15.78 -15.10
N GLY A 82 3.91 15.95 -15.30
CA GLY A 82 2.86 15.90 -14.28
C GLY A 82 2.37 14.50 -13.89
N ASP A 83 3.26 13.57 -13.56
CA ASP A 83 2.86 12.32 -12.90
C ASP A 83 3.67 12.12 -11.61
N PRO A 84 3.04 12.08 -10.43
CA PRO A 84 3.75 11.85 -9.18
C PRO A 84 4.31 10.42 -9.19
N GLY A 85 5.61 10.28 -9.43
CA GLY A 85 6.30 9.03 -9.20
C GLY A 85 6.16 8.65 -7.73
N VAL A 86 5.58 7.47 -7.44
CA VAL A 86 5.57 6.92 -6.09
C VAL A 86 7.04 6.81 -5.65
N PRO A 87 7.43 7.41 -4.52
CA PRO A 87 8.80 7.31 -4.05
C PRO A 87 9.12 5.82 -3.88
N THR A 88 10.28 5.40 -4.40
CA THR A 88 10.83 4.05 -4.23
C THR A 88 11.12 3.81 -2.75
N LEU A 89 10.07 3.61 -1.95
CA LEU A 89 10.18 3.28 -0.55
C LEU A 89 10.62 1.81 -0.46
N LEU A 90 11.93 1.67 -0.23
CA LEU A 90 12.56 0.58 0.52
C LEU A 90 12.24 -0.85 0.07
N MET A 91 12.93 -1.32 -0.98
CA MET A 91 13.27 -2.74 -1.08
C MET A 91 14.70 -2.98 -0.59
N ALA A 92 14.84 -3.24 0.71
CA ALA A 92 15.99 -3.99 1.21
C ALA A 92 15.65 -5.49 1.07
N THR A 93 16.00 -6.10 -0.07
CA THR A 93 15.98 -7.55 -0.18
C THR A 93 17.13 -8.12 0.65
N PRO A 94 16.93 -9.16 1.48
CA PRO A 94 18.05 -9.85 2.09
C PRO A 94 18.94 -10.39 0.97
N ARG A 95 20.25 -10.13 1.03
CA ARG A 95 21.22 -10.81 0.16
C ARG A 95 21.07 -12.31 0.40
N SER A 96 20.65 -13.05 -0.63
CA SER A 96 20.82 -14.51 -0.64
C SER A 96 22.29 -14.79 -0.43
N VAL A 97 22.65 -15.35 0.73
CA VAL A 97 23.97 -15.90 0.96
C VAL A 97 23.99 -17.19 0.14
N LEU A 98 24.54 -17.13 -1.07
CA LEU A 98 24.87 -18.35 -1.81
C LEU A 98 25.95 -19.07 -1.00
N SER A 99 25.60 -20.21 -0.42
CA SER A 99 26.55 -21.17 0.16
C SER A 99 27.18 -22.01 -0.94
#